data_AF-A0AAN8IXZ0-F1
#
_entry.id   AF-A0AAN8IXZ0-F1
#
_cell.length_a   1.000
_cell.length_b   1.000
_cell.length_c   1.000
_cell.angle_alpha   90.00
_cell.angle_beta   90.00
_cell.angle_gamma   90.00
#
_symmetry.space_group_name_H-M   'P 1'
#
loop_
_entity.id
_entity.type
_entity.pdbx_description
1 polymer ?
#
loop_
_entity_poly.entity_id
_entity_poly.type
_entity_poly.pdbx_seq_one_letter_code
_entity_poly.pdbx_strand_id
1 'polypeptide(L)'
;MVKRCAWGTCNSDSRYPERLTGGITFIPFPKLGRTRDKAKRWIRLCGRPFEQLNEEILGERRKAKHLFVCSKHFVNGQPDPIAALHYDNHITQPRPPPKPRSNYIEKTAVIESKVLRVSIKSNNDIEYENCELNALNNKMVQTENAVDAVIG
;
A
#
# COMPACT_ATOMS: atom_id res chain seq x y z
N MET A 1 15.15 -8.83 12.24
CA MET A 1 13.78 -9.05 11.74
C MET A 1 12.85 -8.02 12.37
N VAL A 2 12.07 -7.28 11.57
CA VAL A 2 11.14 -6.25 12.08
C VAL A 2 9.92 -6.92 12.72
N LYS A 3 9.65 -6.59 13.98
CA LYS A 3 8.46 -7.00 14.74
C LYS A 3 7.48 -5.84 14.83
N ARG A 4 6.20 -6.11 14.54
CA ARG A 4 5.09 -5.14 14.67
C ARG A 4 3.98 -5.76 15.49
N CYS A 5 3.33 -4.95 16.32
CA CYS A 5 2.19 -5.43 17.10
C CYS A 5 0.98 -5.68 16.19
N ALA A 6 0.35 -6.85 16.36
CA ALA A 6 -0.85 -7.28 15.69
C ALA A 6 -2.13 -6.76 16.36
N TRP A 7 -2.04 -6.12 17.53
CA TRP A 7 -3.19 -5.44 18.15
C TRP A 7 -3.62 -4.25 17.27
N GLY A 8 -4.91 -4.16 16.95
CA GLY A 8 -5.45 -3.30 15.89
C GLY A 8 -5.15 -1.82 16.08
N THR A 9 -5.23 -1.33 17.31
CA THR A 9 -4.99 0.07 17.69
C THR A 9 -3.53 0.36 18.06
N CYS A 10 -2.68 -0.67 18.15
CA CYS A 10 -1.30 -0.52 18.61
C CYS A 10 -0.33 -0.17 17.48
N ASN A 11 0.52 0.82 17.72
CA ASN A 11 1.56 1.27 16.80
C ASN A 11 2.99 0.84 17.21
N SER A 12 3.12 -0.05 18.21
CA SER A 12 4.41 -0.57 18.67
C SER A 12 5.12 -1.34 17.54
N ASP A 13 6.33 -0.92 17.20
CA ASP A 13 7.11 -1.44 16.07
C ASP A 13 8.60 -1.36 16.41
N SER A 14 9.32 -2.46 16.22
CA SER A 14 10.76 -2.58 16.51
C SER A 14 11.65 -1.62 15.71
N ARG A 15 11.15 -1.03 14.62
CA ARG A 15 11.88 -0.02 13.84
C ARG A 15 11.98 1.32 14.56
N TYR A 16 11.10 1.57 15.53
CA TYR A 16 10.91 2.84 16.21
C TYR A 16 11.12 2.63 17.72
N PRO A 17 12.38 2.48 18.19
CA PRO A 17 12.69 2.18 19.57
C PRO A 17 12.19 3.25 20.54
N GLU A 18 12.06 4.50 20.09
CA GLU A 18 11.51 5.61 20.87
C GLU A 18 10.05 5.37 21.29
N ARG A 19 9.31 4.51 20.58
CA ARG A 19 7.92 4.13 20.90
C ARG A 19 7.84 2.93 21.83
N LEU A 20 8.97 2.27 22.08
CA LEU A 20 9.10 1.07 22.89
C LEU A 20 9.55 1.38 24.34
N THR A 21 9.11 2.52 24.85
CA THR A 21 9.36 2.92 26.24
C THR A 21 8.77 1.91 27.22
N GLY A 22 9.49 1.64 28.31
CA GLY A 22 9.08 0.68 29.34
C GLY A 22 9.43 -0.78 29.06
N GLY A 23 10.44 -1.05 28.21
CA GLY A 23 10.96 -2.41 28.02
C GLY A 23 9.98 -3.36 27.32
N ILE A 24 9.24 -2.84 26.33
CA ILE A 24 8.21 -3.60 25.61
C ILE A 24 8.82 -4.83 24.93
N THR A 25 8.25 -6.00 25.19
CA THR A 25 8.60 -7.24 24.50
C THR A 25 7.53 -7.63 23.51
N PHE A 26 7.92 -8.36 22.46
CA PHE A 26 7.01 -8.85 21.42
C PHE A 26 6.80 -10.35 21.59
N ILE A 27 5.58 -10.74 21.93
CA ILE A 27 5.17 -12.11 22.19
C ILE A 27 4.61 -12.70 20.88
N PRO A 28 5.12 -13.87 20.42
CA PRO A 28 4.66 -14.47 19.19
C PRO A 28 3.22 -14.95 19.31
N PHE A 29 2.48 -14.87 18.20
CA PHE A 29 1.11 -15.37 18.15
C PHE A 29 1.05 -16.88 18.39
N PRO A 30 0.05 -17.42 19.12
CA PRO A 30 -0.10 -18.84 19.35
C PRO A 30 -0.24 -19.63 18.04
N LYS A 31 0.40 -20.80 17.94
CA LYS A 31 0.29 -21.65 16.75
C LYS A 31 -1.07 -22.36 16.71
N LEU A 32 -1.75 -22.28 15.57
CA LEU A 32 -3.08 -22.88 15.39
C LEU A 32 -3.11 -24.39 15.66
N GLY A 33 -2.05 -25.12 15.28
CA GLY A 33 -1.99 -26.58 15.42
C GLY A 33 -1.79 -27.11 16.85
N ARG A 34 -1.34 -26.30 17.82
CA ARG A 34 -1.19 -26.74 19.23
C ARG A 34 -2.19 -26.08 20.18
N THR A 35 -2.57 -24.84 19.90
CA THR A 35 -3.37 -24.02 20.84
C THR A 35 -4.42 -23.24 20.06
N ARG A 36 -5.31 -23.96 19.37
CA ARG A 36 -6.32 -23.38 18.45
C ARG A 36 -7.24 -22.38 19.16
N ASP A 37 -7.75 -22.71 20.35
CA ASP A 37 -8.67 -21.83 21.08
C ASP A 37 -8.00 -20.55 21.58
N LYS A 38 -6.75 -20.66 22.04
CA LYS A 38 -5.93 -19.50 22.42
C LYS A 38 -5.69 -18.59 21.22
N ALA A 39 -5.37 -19.16 20.06
CA ALA A 39 -5.19 -18.42 18.82
C ALA A 39 -6.48 -17.70 18.40
N LYS A 40 -7.63 -18.39 18.40
CA LYS A 40 -8.94 -17.79 18.10
C LYS A 40 -9.28 -16.65 19.05
N ARG A 41 -9.02 -16.81 20.36
CA ARG A 41 -9.20 -15.75 21.35
C ARG A 41 -8.34 -14.53 21.02
N TRP A 42 -7.07 -14.72 20.67
CA TRP A 42 -6.20 -13.60 20.30
C TRP A 42 -6.64 -12.91 19.02
N ILE A 43 -7.13 -13.64 18.00
CA ILE A 43 -7.66 -13.06 16.76
C ILE A 43 -8.80 -12.09 17.09
N ARG A 44 -9.75 -12.54 17.92
CA ARG A 44 -10.88 -11.73 18.37
C ARG A 44 -10.44 -10.50 19.16
N LEU A 45 -9.54 -10.68 20.14
CA LEU A 45 -9.07 -9.58 21.00
C LEU A 45 -8.23 -8.55 20.25
N CYS A 46 -7.42 -8.97 19.28
CA CYS A 46 -6.61 -8.03 18.49
C CYS A 46 -7.48 -7.06 17.67
N GLY A 47 -8.74 -7.38 17.38
CA GLY A 47 -9.69 -6.46 16.75
C GLY A 47 -9.26 -5.98 15.35
N ARG A 48 -8.47 -6.79 14.63
CA ARG A 48 -8.14 -6.51 13.22
C ARG A 48 -9.27 -6.95 12.30
N PRO A 49 -9.42 -6.33 11.11
CA PRO A 49 -10.29 -6.83 10.07
C PRO A 49 -10.00 -8.30 9.76
N PHE A 50 -11.05 -9.07 9.45
CA PHE A 50 -10.95 -10.51 9.22
C PHE A 50 -10.02 -10.85 8.05
N GLU A 51 -9.93 -9.97 7.04
CA GLU A 51 -9.06 -10.10 5.87
C GLU A 51 -7.57 -9.96 6.24
N GLN A 52 -7.26 -9.31 7.36
CA GLN A 52 -5.89 -9.05 7.80
C GLN A 52 -5.39 -10.05 8.85
N LEU A 53 -6.30 -10.60 9.67
CA LEU A 53 -5.97 -11.53 10.74
C LEU A 53 -7.10 -12.53 10.92
N ASN A 54 -6.90 -13.74 10.39
CA ASN A 54 -7.80 -14.87 10.54
C ASN A 54 -7.01 -16.17 10.75
N GLU A 55 -7.73 -17.28 10.88
CA GLU A 55 -7.13 -18.59 11.12
C GLU A 55 -6.32 -19.10 9.92
N GLU A 56 -6.69 -18.76 8.69
CA GLU A 56 -5.97 -19.18 7.48
C GLU A 56 -4.59 -18.53 7.41
N ILE A 57 -4.54 -17.21 7.62
CA ILE A 57 -3.30 -16.43 7.69
C ILE A 57 -2.38 -16.98 8.80
N LEU A 58 -2.96 -17.38 9.93
CA LEU A 58 -2.22 -17.96 11.04
C LEU A 58 -1.83 -19.43 10.80
N GLY A 59 -2.58 -20.15 9.98
CA GLY A 59 -2.26 -21.50 9.52
C GLY A 59 -1.04 -21.53 8.60
N GLU A 60 -0.84 -20.46 7.81
CA GLU A 60 0.35 -20.28 6.99
C GLU A 60 1.60 -20.01 7.85
N ARG A 61 2.46 -21.02 8.02
CA ARG A 61 3.73 -20.94 8.77
C ARG A 61 4.60 -19.73 8.39
N ARG A 62 4.62 -19.36 7.10
CA ARG A 62 5.44 -18.25 6.58
C ARG A 62 4.91 -16.89 7.02
N LYS A 63 3.60 -16.71 7.20
CA LYS A 63 2.98 -15.47 7.67
C LYS A 63 2.93 -15.42 9.20
N ALA A 64 2.54 -16.53 9.83
CA ALA A 64 2.41 -16.64 11.29
C ALA A 64 3.68 -16.28 12.06
N LYS A 65 4.87 -16.57 11.53
CA LYS A 65 6.16 -16.25 12.17
C LYS A 65 6.41 -14.75 12.36
N HIS A 66 5.67 -13.90 11.63
CA HIS A 66 5.79 -12.45 11.69
C HIS A 66 4.68 -11.79 12.53
N LEU A 67 3.76 -12.57 13.09
CA LEU A 67 2.67 -12.07 13.93
C LEU A 67 3.10 -12.05 15.40
N PHE A 68 3.09 -10.85 15.98
CA PHE A 68 3.45 -10.63 17.38
C PHE A 68 2.45 -9.69 18.05
N VAL A 69 2.26 -9.83 19.36
CA VAL A 69 1.53 -8.87 20.19
C VAL A 69 2.51 -8.34 21.24
N CYS A 70 2.52 -7.03 21.47
CA CYS A 70 3.43 -6.44 22.44
C CYS A 70 2.94 -6.63 23.89
N SER A 71 3.87 -6.63 24.85
CA SER A 71 3.58 -6.85 26.28
C SER A 71 2.60 -5.87 26.90
N LYS A 72 2.35 -4.70 26.28
CA LYS A 72 1.33 -3.72 26.71
C LYS A 72 -0.07 -4.33 26.81
N HIS A 73 -0.37 -5.32 25.97
CA HIS A 73 -1.68 -5.94 25.90
C HIS A 73 -1.78 -7.22 26.73
N PHE A 74 -0.84 -7.43 27.67
CA PHE A 74 -0.85 -8.58 28.56
C PHE A 74 -0.92 -8.11 30.00
N VAL A 75 -2.02 -8.45 30.68
CA VAL A 75 -2.19 -8.23 32.11
C VAL A 75 -2.02 -9.59 32.78
N ASN A 76 -1.09 -9.69 33.75
CA ASN A 76 -0.78 -10.95 34.45
C ASN A 76 -0.41 -12.13 33.53
N GLY A 77 0.24 -11.85 32.40
CA GLY A 77 0.67 -12.87 31.44
C GLY A 77 -0.45 -13.43 30.53
N GLN A 78 -1.67 -12.91 30.64
CA GLN A 78 -2.77 -13.20 29.73
C GLN A 78 -3.08 -12.00 28.84
N PRO A 79 -3.53 -12.20 27.58
CA PRO A 79 -3.97 -11.08 26.76
C PRO A 79 -5.11 -10.36 27.46
N ASP A 80 -5.12 -9.03 27.37
CA ASP A 80 -6.16 -8.17 27.92
C ASP A 80 -7.55 -8.70 27.50
N PRO A 81 -8.48 -8.95 28.44
CA PRO A 81 -9.83 -9.44 28.11
C PRO A 81 -10.64 -8.44 27.28
N ILE A 82 -10.26 -7.16 27.27
CA ILE A 82 -10.92 -6.13 26.47
C ILE A 82 -10.33 -6.14 25.06
N ALA A 83 -11.21 -6.32 24.06
CA ALA A 83 -10.79 -6.31 22.66
C ALA A 83 -10.32 -4.91 22.22
N ALA A 84 -9.42 -4.85 21.24
CA ALA A 84 -8.86 -3.60 20.71
C ALA A 84 -9.94 -2.63 20.20
N LEU A 85 -11.05 -3.15 19.67
CA LEU A 85 -12.18 -2.36 19.17
C LEU A 85 -13.04 -1.75 20.29
N HIS A 86 -12.87 -2.20 21.54
CA HIS A 86 -13.60 -1.73 22.72
C HIS A 86 -12.79 -0.77 23.59
N TYR A 87 -11.53 -0.49 23.24
CA TYR A 87 -10.82 0.62 23.85
C TYR A 87 -11.46 1.91 23.36
N ASP A 88 -12.19 2.61 24.23
CA ASP A 88 -12.59 3.99 24.02
C ASP A 88 -11.36 4.77 23.52
N ASN A 89 -11.58 5.62 22.51
CA ASN A 89 -10.61 6.31 21.66
C ASN A 89 -9.48 7.12 22.36
N HIS A 90 -9.29 6.97 23.66
CA HIS A 90 -8.43 7.80 24.50
C HIS A 90 -6.98 7.30 24.69
N ILE A 91 -6.60 6.07 24.30
CA ILE A 91 -5.26 5.53 24.65
C ILE A 91 -4.33 5.33 23.44
N THR A 92 -4.85 5.17 22.22
CA THR A 92 -4.00 5.06 21.02
C THR A 92 -4.72 5.62 19.81
N GLN A 93 -4.18 6.68 19.23
CA GLN A 93 -4.72 7.20 17.97
C GLN A 93 -4.69 6.10 16.91
N PRO A 94 -5.81 5.86 16.18
CA PRO A 94 -5.85 4.92 15.08
C PRO A 94 -4.69 5.15 14.13
N ARG A 95 -4.13 4.07 13.58
CA ARG A 95 -3.05 4.23 12.59
C ARG A 95 -3.61 5.07 11.43
N PRO A 96 -2.97 6.21 11.08
CA PRO A 96 -3.43 6.99 9.95
C PRO A 96 -3.38 6.11 8.70
N PRO A 97 -4.27 6.33 7.72
CA PRO A 97 -4.22 5.61 6.46
C PRO A 97 -2.82 5.70 5.86
N PRO A 98 -2.36 4.68 5.12
CA PRO A 98 -1.11 4.77 4.38
C PRO A 98 -1.12 6.07 3.58
N LYS A 99 -0.07 6.89 3.68
CA LYS A 99 0.05 8.05 2.81
C LYS A 99 -0.06 7.53 1.37
N PRO A 100 -0.97 8.09 0.54
CA PRO A 100 -1.02 7.70 -0.85
C PRO A 100 0.39 7.83 -1.39
N ARG A 101 0.88 6.76 -2.03
CA ARG A 101 2.13 6.84 -2.76
C ARG A 101 1.93 7.99 -3.73
N SER A 102 2.76 9.03 -3.70
CA SER A 102 2.66 10.07 -4.72
C SER A 102 2.75 9.33 -6.04
N ASN A 103 1.65 9.33 -6.79
CA ASN A 103 1.69 8.84 -8.15
C ASN A 103 2.79 9.66 -8.79
N TYR A 104 3.78 8.94 -9.30
CA TYR A 104 4.88 9.50 -10.05
C TYR A 104 4.28 10.18 -11.28
N ILE A 105 3.85 11.41 -11.10
CA ILE A 105 3.47 12.38 -12.14
C ILE A 105 4.20 13.68 -11.77
N GLU A 106 5.50 13.57 -11.53
CA GLU A 106 6.43 14.71 -11.50
C GLU A 106 7.61 14.47 -12.45
N LYS A 107 7.48 13.51 -13.38
CA LYS A 107 8.51 13.27 -14.41
C LYS A 107 8.08 13.58 -15.83
N THR A 108 6.82 13.93 -16.08
CA THR A 108 6.38 14.44 -17.39
C THR A 108 6.63 15.95 -17.52
N ALA A 109 6.63 16.71 -16.42
CA ALA A 109 6.87 18.16 -16.44
C ALA A 109 8.32 18.56 -16.79
N VAL A 110 9.29 17.64 -16.72
CA VAL A 110 10.68 17.96 -17.09
C VAL A 110 10.90 17.89 -18.61
N ILE A 111 10.07 17.13 -19.34
CA ILE A 111 10.22 16.98 -20.80
C ILE A 111 9.51 18.10 -21.58
N GLU A 112 8.41 18.65 -21.04
CA GLU A 112 7.65 19.74 -21.69
C GLU A 112 8.29 21.13 -21.54
N SER A 113 9.33 21.29 -20.72
CA SER A 113 10.00 22.58 -20.54
C SER A 113 10.83 23.05 -21.75
N LYS A 114 10.86 22.30 -22.85
CA LYS A 114 11.69 22.63 -24.03
C LYS A 114 10.97 23.19 -25.24
N VAL A 115 9.64 23.18 -25.33
CA VAL A 115 8.98 23.66 -26.56
C VAL A 115 7.69 24.39 -26.25
N LEU A 116 7.79 25.71 -26.08
CA LEU A 116 6.88 26.75 -26.61
C LEU A 116 7.12 28.06 -25.84
N ARG A 117 7.86 28.99 -26.46
CA ARG A 117 7.84 30.40 -26.06
C ARG A 117 6.56 31.02 -26.61
N VAL A 118 5.61 31.33 -25.76
CA VAL A 118 4.46 32.16 -26.13
C VAL A 118 4.85 33.63 -25.96
N SER A 119 5.01 34.36 -27.07
CA SER A 119 5.10 35.83 -27.04
C SER A 119 3.69 36.40 -26.97
N ILE A 120 3.34 36.98 -25.83
CA ILE A 120 2.05 37.65 -25.61
C ILE A 120 2.05 38.97 -26.40
N LYS A 121 1.15 39.10 -27.37
CA LYS A 121 0.65 40.39 -27.86
C LYS A 121 -0.85 40.47 -27.56
N SER A 122 -1.30 41.65 -27.15
CA SER A 122 -2.59 41.94 -26.54
C SER A 122 -3.80 41.59 -27.40
N ASN A 123 -4.81 41.02 -26.75
CA ASN A 123 -6.24 40.92 -27.06
C ASN A 123 -6.66 40.65 -28.52
N ASN A 124 -7.21 39.43 -28.66
CA ASN A 124 -8.01 38.86 -29.75
C ASN A 124 -7.20 37.97 -30.72
N ASP A 125 -7.70 36.73 -30.84
CA ASP A 125 -7.34 35.63 -31.74
C ASP A 125 -6.14 34.75 -31.31
N ILE A 126 -6.46 33.55 -30.79
CA ILE A 126 -5.52 32.43 -30.59
C ILE A 126 -5.59 31.56 -31.84
N GLU A 127 -4.56 31.61 -32.68
CA GLU A 127 -4.33 30.60 -33.74
C GLU A 127 -3.28 29.57 -33.27
N TYR A 128 -3.57 28.29 -33.49
CA TYR A 128 -2.75 27.15 -33.06
C TYR A 128 -2.12 26.48 -34.28
N GLU A 129 -0.80 26.55 -34.44
CA GLU A 129 -0.06 25.79 -35.47
C GLU A 129 0.46 24.45 -34.90
N ASN A 130 0.14 23.35 -35.59
CA ASN A 130 0.65 21.99 -35.32
C ASN A 130 1.72 21.60 -36.35
N CYS A 131 2.91 21.20 -35.91
CA CYS A 131 3.97 20.67 -36.78
C CYS A 131 4.13 19.14 -36.60
N GLU A 132 3.65 18.40 -37.61
CA GLU A 132 4.00 17.05 -38.09
C GLU A 132 4.05 15.81 -37.15
N LEU A 133 3.24 14.81 -37.52
CA LEU A 133 3.19 13.44 -36.98
C LEU A 133 3.48 12.44 -38.13
N ASN A 134 4.74 12.27 -38.52
CA ASN A 134 5.14 11.41 -39.64
C ASN A 134 6.05 10.25 -39.20
N ALA A 135 5.49 9.05 -38.97
CA ALA A 135 6.28 7.80 -38.99
C ALA A 135 5.50 6.46 -39.09
N LEU A 136 4.15 6.42 -39.01
CA LEU A 136 3.42 5.14 -38.93
C LEU A 136 2.42 4.84 -40.06
N ASN A 137 2.23 5.76 -41.02
CA ASN A 137 1.31 5.53 -42.16
C ASN A 137 1.98 4.99 -43.44
N ASN A 138 3.30 4.80 -43.48
CA ASN A 138 4.03 4.40 -44.70
C ASN A 138 4.23 2.88 -44.90
N LYS A 139 3.45 2.02 -44.23
CA LYS A 139 3.48 0.56 -44.48
C LYS A 139 2.17 -0.06 -44.98
N MET A 140 1.10 0.72 -45.14
CA MET A 140 -0.19 0.23 -45.66
C MET A 140 -0.55 0.71 -47.07
N VAL A 141 0.32 1.48 -47.76
CA VAL A 141 0.05 2.04 -49.11
C VAL A 141 1.05 1.54 -50.17
N GLN A 142 1.76 0.44 -49.93
CA GLN A 142 2.72 -0.14 -50.90
C GLN A 142 2.37 -1.54 -51.40
N THR A 143 1.26 -2.14 -50.99
CA THR A 143 0.82 -3.45 -51.50
C THR A 143 -0.33 -3.39 -52.51
N GLU A 144 -0.97 -2.23 -52.69
CA GLU A 144 -2.12 -2.10 -53.60
C GLU A 144 -1.73 -1.60 -55.00
N ASN A 145 -0.51 -1.08 -55.20
CA ASN A 145 -0.04 -0.61 -56.51
C ASN A 145 0.78 -1.66 -57.30
N ALA A 146 0.82 -2.92 -56.85
CA ALA A 146 1.52 -4.01 -57.55
C ALA A 146 0.59 -4.94 -58.35
N VAL A 147 -0.74 -4.79 -58.23
CA VAL A 147 -1.72 -5.64 -58.92
C VAL A 147 -2.24 -5.07 -60.24
N ASP A 148 -2.08 -3.77 -60.51
CA ASP A 148 -2.58 -3.12 -61.74
C ASP A 148 -1.52 -2.95 -62.85
N ALA A 149 -0.31 -3.51 -62.68
CA ALA A 149 0.76 -3.46 -63.69
C ALA A 149 0.89 -4.74 -64.55
N VAL A 150 -0.08 -5.68 -64.49
CA VAL A 150 -0.04 -6.97 -65.22
C VAL A 150 -1.21 -7.14 -66.22
N ILE A 151 -2.13 -6.19 -66.32
CA ILE A 151 -3.16 -6.19 -67.37
C ILE A 151 -3.08 -4.89 -68.17
N GLY A 152 -2.03 -4.81 -68.96
CA GLY A 152 -1.87 -3.93 -70.12
C GLY A 152 -1.21 -4.72 -71.23
#